data_AF-A0A1X9LZG0-F1
#
_entry.id   AF-A0A1X9LZG0-F1
#
_cell.length_a   1.000
_cell.length_b   1.000
_cell.length_c   1.000
_cell.angle_alpha   90.00
_cell.angle_beta   90.00
_cell.angle_gamma   90.00
#
_symmetry.space_group_name_H-M   'P 1'
#
loop_
_entity.id
_entity.type
_entity.pdbx_description
1 polymer ?
#
loop_
_entity_poly.entity_id
_entity_poly.type
_entity_poly.pdbx_seq_one_letter_code
_entity_poly.pdbx_strand_id
1 'polypeptide(L)' 'MDPADVGTGDGGGAADQDTIEDVTDEVRDDIRQGRIEDDVSHVLEERLDEVGVHLRPEVVDDLAEDIENDVSS' A
#
# COMPACT_ATOMS: atom_id res chain seq x y z
N MET A 1 -39.42 9.05 7.78
CA MET A 1 -38.10 9.26 7.16
C MET A 1 -37.42 10.37 7.94
N ASP A 2 -36.36 10.04 8.65
CA ASP A 2 -35.54 10.98 9.40
C ASP A 2 -34.18 11.09 8.68
N PRO A 3 -33.72 12.29 8.27
CA PRO A 3 -32.44 12.48 7.59
C PRO A 3 -31.37 12.99 8.57
N ALA A 4 -31.04 12.20 9.59
CA ALA A 4 -29.97 12.52 10.53
C ALA A 4 -29.20 11.26 10.94
N ASP A 5 -28.32 10.79 10.05
CA ASP A 5 -27.04 10.19 10.44
C ASP A 5 -26.11 10.12 9.21
N VAL A 6 -25.54 11.27 8.85
CA VAL A 6 -24.30 11.31 8.07
C VAL A 6 -23.20 11.61 9.06
N GLY A 7 -22.43 10.57 9.36
CA GLY A 7 -21.31 10.61 10.29
C GLY A 7 -20.41 9.41 10.04
N THR A 8 -19.93 9.27 8.81
CA THR A 8 -18.74 8.47 8.46
C THR A 8 -17.66 8.72 9.51
N GLY A 9 -17.47 7.76 10.40
CA GLY A 9 -16.47 7.81 11.45
C GLY A 9 -16.04 6.38 11.71
N ASP A 10 -14.74 6.14 11.55
CA ASP A 10 -14.07 4.85 11.77
C ASP A 10 -14.24 3.80 10.64
N GLY A 11 -13.88 4.19 9.41
CA GLY A 11 -13.67 3.28 8.28
C GLY A 11 -12.22 3.28 7.76
N GLY A 12 -11.31 4.02 8.40
CA GLY A 12 -9.94 4.22 7.91
C GLY A 12 -9.14 2.93 7.86
N GLY A 13 -9.14 2.13 8.93
CA GLY A 13 -8.28 0.95 8.99
C GLY A 13 -8.56 -0.15 7.94
N ALA A 14 -9.78 -0.24 7.41
CA ALA A 14 -10.10 -1.20 6.33
C ALA A 14 -9.78 -0.59 4.95
N ALA A 15 -10.20 0.65 4.70
CA ALA A 15 -9.91 1.34 3.44
C ALA A 15 -8.41 1.54 3.22
N ASP A 16 -7.65 1.80 4.28
CA ASP A 16 -6.19 1.89 4.24
C ASP A 16 -5.57 0.53 3.91
N GLN A 17 -6.11 -0.57 4.45
CA GLN A 17 -5.64 -1.94 4.13
C GLN A 17 -5.89 -2.31 2.67
N ASP A 18 -7.11 -2.08 2.17
CA ASP A 18 -7.43 -2.30 0.74
C ASP A 18 -6.48 -1.47 -0.16
N THR A 19 -6.22 -0.22 0.23
CA THR A 19 -5.30 0.68 -0.51
C THR A 19 -3.84 0.18 -0.46
N ILE A 20 -3.39 -0.31 0.70
CA ILE A 20 -2.05 -0.88 0.85
C ILE A 20 -1.90 -2.11 -0.02
N GLU A 21 -2.90 -3.01 -0.04
CA GLU A 21 -2.91 -4.19 -0.90
C GLU A 21 -2.86 -3.81 -2.38
N ASP A 22 -3.68 -2.86 -2.83
CA ASP A 22 -3.67 -2.37 -4.21
C ASP A 22 -2.30 -1.82 -4.63
N VAL A 23 -1.67 -1.00 -3.78
CA VAL A 23 -0.32 -0.46 -4.04
C VAL A 23 0.73 -1.58 -4.06
N THR A 24 0.63 -2.53 -3.13
CA THR A 24 1.56 -3.67 -3.01
C THR A 24 1.51 -4.54 -4.27
N ASP A 25 0.31 -4.87 -4.76
CA ASP A 25 0.14 -5.64 -6.00
C ASP A 25 0.66 -4.88 -7.22
N GLU A 26 0.47 -3.56 -7.30
CA GLU A 26 0.98 -2.75 -8.41
C GLU A 26 2.52 -2.75 -8.43
N VAL A 27 3.16 -2.57 -7.27
CA VAL A 27 4.62 -2.62 -7.13
C VAL A 27 5.15 -4.00 -7.52
N ARG A 28 4.49 -5.07 -7.08
CA ARG A 28 4.82 -6.46 -7.45
C ARG A 28 4.78 -6.68 -8.97
N ASP A 29 3.74 -6.20 -9.64
CA ASP A 29 3.63 -6.29 -11.10
C ASP A 29 4.71 -5.47 -11.81
N ASP A 30 5.08 -4.31 -11.27
CA ASP A 30 6.16 -3.49 -11.83
C ASP A 30 7.53 -4.15 -11.68
N ILE A 31 7.81 -4.83 -10.56
CA ILE A 31 9.06 -5.62 -10.39
C ILE A 31 9.09 -6.77 -11.40
N ARG A 32 7.99 -7.52 -11.56
CA ARG A 32 7.90 -8.61 -12.55
C ARG A 32 8.13 -8.14 -13.98
N GLN A 33 7.75 -6.90 -14.28
CA GLN A 33 7.96 -6.27 -15.58
C GLN A 33 9.34 -5.61 -15.72
N GLY A 34 10.14 -5.59 -14.66
CA GLY A 34 11.46 -4.95 -14.63
C GLY A 34 11.41 -3.43 -14.71
N ARG A 35 10.35 -2.81 -14.16
CA ARG A 35 10.14 -1.36 -14.15
C ARG A 35 10.66 -0.67 -12.89
N ILE A 36 10.94 -1.43 -11.84
CA ILE A 36 11.53 -0.91 -10.60
C ILE A 36 13.06 -0.98 -10.74
N GLU A 37 13.68 0.21 -10.77
CA GLU A 37 15.14 0.38 -10.78
C GLU A 37 15.69 0.77 -9.40
N ASP A 38 14.83 1.30 -8.53
CA ASP A 38 15.15 1.76 -7.18
C ASP A 38 14.77 0.71 -6.12
N ASP A 39 15.00 1.00 -4.83
CA ASP A 39 14.65 0.06 -3.76
C ASP A 39 13.12 -0.07 -3.63
N VAL A 40 12.62 -1.30 -3.47
CA VAL A 40 11.18 -1.59 -3.42
C VAL A 40 10.50 -0.85 -2.27
N SER A 41 11.15 -0.76 -1.11
CA SER A 41 10.62 -0.03 0.06
C SER A 41 10.49 1.47 -0.21
N HIS A 42 11.41 2.08 -0.96
CA HIS A 42 11.34 3.49 -1.30
C HIS A 42 10.19 3.78 -2.28
N VAL A 43 9.99 2.92 -3.28
CA VAL A 43 8.85 3.03 -4.21
C VAL A 43 7.51 2.84 -3.51
N LEU A 44 7.43 1.87 -2.59
CA LEU A 44 6.23 1.65 -1.77
C LEU A 44 5.92 2.86 -0.90
N GLU A 45 6.93 3.41 -0.22
CA GLU A 45 6.75 4.61 0.60
C GLU A 45 6.19 5.77 -0.22
N GLU A 46 6.77 6.04 -1.40
CA GLU A 46 6.33 7.13 -2.28
C GLU A 46 4.89 6.94 -2.77
N ARG A 47 4.51 5.71 -3.16
CA ARG A 47 3.15 5.42 -3.63
C ARG A 47 2.12 5.47 -2.51
N LEU A 48 2.46 4.95 -1.34
CA LEU A 48 1.57 4.99 -0.17
C LEU A 48 1.35 6.44 0.27
N ASP A 49 2.40 7.27 0.29
CA ASP A 49 2.29 8.70 0.61
C ASP A 49 1.42 9.45 -0.41
N GLU A 50 1.53 9.13 -1.70
CA GLU A 50 0.73 9.75 -2.77
C GLU A 50 -0.79 9.51 -2.60
N VAL A 51 -1.17 8.32 -2.10
CA VAL A 51 -2.57 7.98 -1.79
C VAL A 51 -3.00 8.38 -0.38
N GLY A 52 -2.12 9.01 0.40
CA GLY A 52 -2.39 9.51 1.75
C GLY A 52 -2.28 8.45 2.85
N VAL A 53 -1.67 7.30 2.56
CA VAL A 53 -1.39 6.25 3.52
C VAL A 53 0.05 6.41 4.04
N HIS A 54 0.18 6.70 5.33
CA HIS A 54 1.48 6.86 5.96
C HIS A 54 1.76 5.69 6.90
N LEU A 55 2.64 4.79 6.47
CA LEU A 55 3.12 3.67 7.28
C LEU A 55 4.40 4.03 8.02
N ARG A 56 4.74 3.25 9.04
CA ARG A 56 6.08 3.32 9.62
C ARG A 56 7.08 2.69 8.66
N PRO A 57 8.32 3.18 8.58
CA PRO A 57 9.34 2.61 7.69
C PRO A 57 9.55 1.11 7.94
N GLU A 58 9.53 0.66 9.21
CA GLU A 58 9.60 -0.77 9.57
C GLU A 58 8.54 -1.62 8.85
N VAL A 59 7.31 -1.09 8.70
CA VAL A 59 6.19 -1.79 8.05
C VAL A 59 6.34 -1.76 6.53
N VAL A 60 6.86 -0.66 5.98
CA VAL A 60 7.15 -0.55 4.55
C VAL A 60 8.25 -1.52 4.14
N ASP A 61 9.29 -1.65 4.98
CA ASP A 61 10.36 -2.63 4.78
C ASP A 61 9.83 -4.08 4.82
N ASP A 62 8.96 -4.40 5.78
CA ASP A 62 8.32 -5.73 5.86
C ASP A 62 7.48 -6.02 4.60
N LEU A 63 6.68 -5.05 4.13
CA LEU A 63 5.88 -5.18 2.90
C LEU A 63 6.75 -5.34 1.64
N ALA A 64 7.86 -4.61 1.57
CA ALA A 64 8.81 -4.72 0.48
C ALA A 64 9.41 -6.13 0.42
N GLU A 65 9.85 -6.65 1.57
CA GLU A 65 10.40 -8.01 1.68
C GLU A 65 9.35 -9.06 1.26
N ASP A 66 8.09 -8.91 1.65
CA ASP A 66 7.01 -9.80 1.23
C ASP A 66 6.79 -9.79 -0.29
N ILE A 67 6.81 -8.62 -0.92
CA ILE A 67 6.69 -8.49 -2.39
C ILE A 67 7.87 -9.17 -3.10
N GLU A 68 9.10 -8.89 -2.66
CA GLU A 68 10.30 -9.47 -3.27
C GLU A 68 10.31 -10.99 -3.14
N ASN A 69 9.92 -11.52 -1.97
CA ASN A 69 9.79 -12.96 -1.75
C ASN A 69 8.77 -13.60 -2.69
N ASP A 70 7.63 -12.95 -2.91
CA ASP A 70 6.61 -13.47 -3.81
C ASP A 70 7.07 -13.47 -5.28
N VAL A 71 7.75 -12.42 -5.73
CA VAL A 71 8.28 -12.35 -7.11
C VAL A 71 9.40 -13.38 -7.36
N SER A 72 10.16 -13.71 -6.32
CA SER A 72 11.28 -14.66 -6.38
C SER A 72 10.86 -16.14 -6.40
N SER A 73 9.59 -16.46 -6.13
CA SER A 73 9.08 -17.84 -5.99
C SER A 73 8.63 -18.52 -7.28
#